data_AF-A0A9J6FSQ4-F1
#
_entry.id   AF-A0A9J6FSQ4-F1
#
_cell.length_a   1.000
_cell.length_b   1.000
_cell.length_c   1.000
_cell.angle_alpha   90.00
_cell.angle_beta   90.00
_cell.angle_gamma   90.00
#
_symmetry.space_group_name_H-M   'P 1'
#
loop_
_entity.id
_entity.type
_entity.pdbx_description
1 polymer ?
#
loop_
_entity_poly.entity_id
_entity_poly.type
_entity_poly.pdbx_seq_one_letter_code
_entity_poly.pdbx_strand_id
1 'polypeptide(L)'
;MSDLGKARVSVASSGVDRVRNRSGCRERWRQQNVNGAFADLRRLVPTHPPDKKLSKNEILRLAIRYIRLLSSILDYQRHRDGLLLLCSVRVKQEPPEVDGHVTGNDATPSTPPSSPASSLSSMAEP
;
A
#
# COMPACT_ATOMS: atom_id res chain seq x y z
N MET A 1 -28.17 32.18 -54.77
CA MET A 1 -28.00 32.16 -53.29
C MET A 1 -29.42 32.22 -52.74
N SER A 2 -29.98 31.27 -52.01
CA SER A 2 -29.47 30.24 -51.09
C SER A 2 -30.56 29.17 -50.88
N ASP A 3 -30.24 28.14 -50.07
CA ASP A 3 -31.15 27.16 -49.45
C ASP A 3 -31.41 25.83 -50.18
N LEU A 4 -30.43 24.92 -50.09
CA LEU A 4 -30.72 23.49 -49.97
C LEU A 4 -30.45 23.06 -48.52
N GLY A 5 -31.52 22.93 -47.76
CA GLY A 5 -31.54 22.27 -46.46
C GLY A 5 -31.15 20.79 -46.62
N LYS A 6 -29.96 20.43 -46.13
CA LYS A 6 -29.57 19.03 -45.96
C LYS A 6 -30.40 18.43 -44.84
N ALA A 7 -31.46 17.72 -45.21
CA ALA A 7 -32.18 16.83 -44.32
C ALA A 7 -31.18 15.83 -43.70
N ARG A 8 -31.04 15.88 -42.37
CA ARG A 8 -30.28 14.88 -41.62
C ARG A 8 -31.07 13.58 -41.69
N VAL A 9 -30.55 12.61 -42.43
CA VAL A 9 -31.05 11.23 -42.45
C VAL A 9 -31.02 10.71 -41.01
N SER A 10 -32.21 10.53 -40.42
CA SER A 10 -32.38 9.81 -39.16
C SER A 10 -32.23 8.33 -39.47
N VAL A 11 -31.01 7.81 -39.31
CA VAL A 11 -30.73 6.38 -39.45
C VAL A 11 -31.43 5.67 -38.30
N ALA A 12 -32.53 4.97 -38.63
CA ALA A 12 -33.16 4.01 -37.75
C ALA A 12 -32.14 2.90 -37.42
N SER A 13 -31.59 2.95 -36.21
CA SER A 13 -30.61 2.00 -35.72
C SER A 13 -31.26 0.62 -35.55
N SER A 14 -30.87 -0.27 -36.47
CA SER A 14 -31.22 -1.69 -36.51
C SER A 14 -30.87 -2.38 -35.18
N GLY A 15 -31.67 -3.37 -34.76
CA GLY A 15 -31.57 -4.01 -33.42
C GLY A 15 -30.18 -4.56 -33.06
N VAL A 16 -29.33 -4.83 -34.05
CA VAL A 16 -27.93 -5.25 -33.88
C VAL A 16 -27.03 -4.16 -33.27
N ASP A 17 -27.28 -2.89 -33.57
CA ASP A 17 -26.50 -1.77 -33.04
C ASP A 17 -26.79 -1.53 -31.56
N ARG A 18 -28.03 -1.75 -31.10
CA ARG A 18 -28.40 -1.63 -29.69
C ARG A 18 -27.75 -2.71 -28.84
N VAL A 19 -27.73 -3.95 -29.32
CA VAL A 19 -27.06 -5.08 -28.64
C VAL A 19 -25.54 -4.88 -28.66
N ARG A 20 -24.97 -4.39 -29.77
CA ARG A 20 -23.54 -4.04 -29.88
C ARG A 20 -23.16 -2.89 -28.96
N ASN A 21 -24.01 -1.87 -28.82
CA ASN A 21 -23.77 -0.74 -27.93
C ASN A 21 -23.85 -1.17 -26.45
N ARG A 22 -24.84 -1.98 -26.06
CA ARG A 22 -24.92 -2.57 -24.70
C ARG A 22 -23.73 -3.47 -24.38
N SER A 23 -23.31 -4.31 -25.33
CA SER A 23 -22.13 -5.18 -25.17
C SER A 23 -20.82 -4.38 -25.14
N GLY A 24 -20.69 -3.35 -25.98
CA GLY A 24 -19.53 -2.45 -26.01
C GLY A 24 -19.39 -1.61 -24.74
N CYS A 25 -20.51 -1.18 -24.15
CA CYS A 25 -20.53 -0.53 -22.84
C CYS A 25 -20.02 -1.48 -21.74
N ARG A 26 -20.51 -2.73 -21.73
CA ARG A 26 -20.07 -3.74 -20.76
C ARG A 26 -18.58 -4.07 -20.89
N GLU A 27 -18.09 -4.28 -22.09
CA GLU A 27 -16.67 -4.55 -22.33
C GLU A 27 -15.80 -3.35 -21.96
N ARG A 28 -16.25 -2.13 -22.25
CA ARG A 28 -15.57 -0.90 -21.80
C ARG A 28 -15.47 -0.86 -20.28
N TRP A 29 -16.55 -1.14 -19.55
CA TRP A 29 -16.53 -1.17 -18.09
C TRP A 29 -15.56 -2.23 -17.55
N ARG A 30 -15.55 -3.43 -18.15
CA ARG A 30 -14.57 -4.48 -17.81
C ARG A 30 -13.13 -4.01 -18.01
N GLN A 31 -12.84 -3.34 -19.12
CA GLN A 31 -11.51 -2.79 -19.42
C GLN A 31 -11.15 -1.62 -18.48
N GLN A 32 -12.12 -0.80 -18.07
CA GLN A 32 -11.92 0.26 -17.07
C GLN A 32 -11.51 -0.33 -15.72
N ASN A 33 -12.16 -1.41 -15.27
CA ASN A 33 -11.77 -2.11 -14.04
C ASN A 33 -10.34 -2.64 -14.11
N VAL A 34 -9.97 -3.29 -15.23
CA VAL A 34 -8.59 -3.78 -15.43
C VAL A 34 -7.59 -2.62 -15.44
N ASN A 35 -7.92 -1.52 -16.12
CA ASN A 35 -7.05 -0.34 -16.14
C ASN A 35 -6.92 0.32 -14.76
N GLY A 36 -7.97 0.30 -13.94
CA GLY A 36 -7.94 0.73 -12.54
C GLY A 36 -6.95 -0.10 -11.72
N ALA A 37 -7.05 -1.43 -11.79
CA ALA A 37 -6.11 -2.32 -11.12
C ALA A 37 -4.65 -2.11 -11.58
N PHE A 38 -4.42 -1.80 -12.87
CA PHE A 38 -3.09 -1.43 -13.37
C PHE A 38 -2.57 -0.12 -12.77
N ALA A 39 -3.44 0.86 -12.52
CA ALA A 39 -3.06 2.12 -11.88
C ALA A 39 -2.69 1.89 -10.40
N ASP A 40 -3.42 1.04 -9.70
CA ASP A 40 -3.10 0.67 -8.31
C ASP A 40 -1.79 -0.10 -8.23
N LEU A 41 -1.56 -1.06 -9.12
CA LEU A 41 -0.28 -1.76 -9.22
C LEU A 41 0.87 -0.78 -9.52
N ARG A 42 0.67 0.20 -10.41
CA ARG A 42 1.68 1.22 -10.73
C ARG A 42 2.11 2.03 -9.51
N ARG A 43 1.20 2.32 -8.57
CA ARG A 43 1.52 3.06 -7.34
C ARG A 43 2.45 2.28 -6.41
N LEU A 44 2.36 0.96 -6.42
CA LEU A 44 3.19 0.08 -5.60
C LEU A 44 4.58 -0.21 -6.21
N VAL A 45 4.73 -0.03 -7.52
CA VAL A 45 6.00 -0.25 -8.23
C VAL A 45 6.96 0.94 -7.99
N PRO A 46 8.13 0.73 -7.36
CA PRO A 46 9.09 1.80 -7.12
C PRO A 46 9.75 2.29 -8.42
N THR A 47 9.78 3.61 -8.66
CA THR A 47 10.47 4.24 -9.80
C THR A 47 11.09 5.58 -9.43
N HIS A 48 12.13 5.98 -10.18
CA HIS A 48 12.66 7.34 -10.17
C HIS A 48 12.52 7.96 -11.57
N PRO A 49 11.85 9.11 -11.73
CA PRO A 49 11.03 9.80 -10.74
C PRO A 49 9.72 9.03 -10.42
N PRO A 50 8.99 9.33 -9.33
CA PRO A 50 7.81 8.58 -8.91
C PRO A 50 6.65 8.65 -9.91
N ASP A 51 6.58 9.71 -10.72
CA ASP A 51 5.58 9.99 -11.75
C ASP A 51 5.95 9.43 -13.13
N LYS A 52 7.03 8.65 -13.24
CA LYS A 52 7.46 8.03 -14.51
C LYS A 52 6.31 7.28 -15.19
N LYS A 53 5.99 7.63 -16.43
CA LYS A 53 5.01 6.86 -17.22
C LYS A 53 5.59 5.49 -17.57
N LEU A 54 4.91 4.42 -17.15
CA LEU A 54 5.27 3.04 -17.44
C LEU A 54 4.21 2.41 -18.34
N SER A 55 4.63 1.62 -19.32
CA SER A 55 3.74 0.77 -20.10
C SER A 55 3.20 -0.39 -19.26
N LYS A 56 2.09 -1.01 -19.70
CA LYS A 56 1.51 -2.19 -19.04
C LYS A 56 2.54 -3.31 -18.87
N ASN A 57 3.37 -3.54 -19.89
CA ASN A 57 4.38 -4.58 -19.83
C ASN A 57 5.51 -4.26 -18.83
N GLU A 58 5.96 -3.00 -18.79
CA GLU A 58 6.96 -2.57 -17.81
C GLU A 58 6.44 -2.70 -16.37
N ILE A 59 5.19 -2.31 -16.12
CA ILE A 59 4.54 -2.46 -14.80
C ILE A 59 4.60 -3.93 -14.36
N LEU A 60 4.24 -4.87 -15.25
CA LEU A 60 4.27 -6.30 -14.93
C LEU A 60 5.69 -6.79 -14.62
N ARG A 61 6.66 -6.44 -15.47
CA ARG A 61 8.07 -6.86 -15.28
C ARG A 61 8.66 -6.30 -13.99
N LEU A 62 8.37 -5.03 -13.69
CA LEU A 62 8.86 -4.38 -12.48
C LEU A 62 8.19 -4.93 -11.23
N ALA A 63 6.88 -5.21 -11.25
CA ALA A 63 6.19 -5.83 -10.14
C ALA A 63 6.78 -7.21 -9.79
N ILE A 64 7.03 -8.06 -10.79
CA ILE A 64 7.67 -9.36 -10.59
C ILE A 64 9.07 -9.19 -9.97
N ARG A 65 9.86 -8.26 -10.50
CA ARG A 65 11.20 -7.97 -9.95
C ARG A 65 11.13 -7.47 -8.52
N TYR A 66 10.15 -6.62 -8.21
CA TYR A 66 10.00 -6.04 -6.89
C TYR A 66 9.57 -7.09 -5.85
N ILE A 67 8.63 -7.97 -6.19
CA ILE A 67 8.26 -9.12 -5.35
C ILE A 67 9.50 -9.97 -5.05
N ARG A 68 10.28 -10.34 -6.09
CA ARG A 68 11.52 -11.12 -5.92
C ARG A 68 12.55 -10.42 -5.04
N LEU A 69 12.71 -9.10 -5.21
CA LEU A 69 13.61 -8.29 -4.39
C LEU A 69 13.18 -8.33 -2.92
N LEU A 70 11.90 -8.09 -2.64
CA LEU A 70 11.37 -8.13 -1.27
C LEU A 70 11.54 -9.52 -0.65
N SER A 71 11.25 -10.60 -1.39
CA SER A 71 11.51 -11.97 -0.93
C SER A 71 12.99 -12.19 -0.61
N SER A 72 13.90 -11.77 -1.50
CA SER A 72 15.35 -11.88 -1.26
C SER A 72 15.80 -11.08 -0.04
N ILE A 73 15.21 -9.91 0.22
CA ILE A 73 15.51 -9.11 1.42
C ILE A 73 15.04 -9.85 2.67
N LEU A 74 13.83 -10.44 2.66
CA LEU A 74 13.30 -11.20 3.79
C LEU A 74 14.10 -12.49 4.05
N ASP A 75 14.50 -13.21 3.00
CA ASP A 75 15.36 -14.40 3.13
C ASP A 75 16.73 -14.01 3.68
N TYR A 76 17.31 -12.92 3.15
CA TYR A 76 18.57 -12.39 3.65
C TYR A 76 18.47 -11.99 5.12
N GLN A 77 17.38 -11.34 5.53
CA GLN A 77 17.11 -11.01 6.93
C GLN A 77 17.02 -12.29 7.76
N ARG A 78 16.22 -13.29 7.35
CA ARG A 78 16.10 -14.56 8.09
C ARG A 78 17.43 -15.30 8.23
N HIS A 79 18.27 -15.30 7.20
CA HIS A 79 19.62 -15.89 7.26
C HIS A 79 20.59 -15.03 8.09
N ARG A 80 20.42 -13.71 8.09
CA ARG A 80 21.11 -12.77 8.99
C ARG A 80 20.52 -12.68 10.38
N ASP A 81 19.34 -13.18 10.68
CA ASP A 81 18.84 -13.23 12.05
C ASP A 81 19.55 -14.34 12.82
N GLY A 82 20.28 -15.23 12.12
CA GLY A 82 21.38 -16.03 12.68
C GLY A 82 22.72 -15.28 12.82
N LEU A 83 22.83 -14.03 12.34
CA LEU A 83 24.03 -13.18 12.31
C LEU A 83 23.63 -11.67 12.34
N LEU A 84 22.98 -11.26 13.43
CA LEU A 84 22.24 -9.99 13.66
C LEU A 84 22.83 -8.70 13.05
N LEU A 85 21.99 -7.65 12.96
CA LEU A 85 22.38 -6.22 13.12
C LEU A 85 22.85 -5.42 11.88
N LEU A 86 22.10 -5.32 10.78
CA LEU A 86 22.40 -4.31 9.73
C LEU A 86 21.20 -3.58 9.12
N CYS A 87 20.03 -3.66 9.75
CA CYS A 87 19.00 -2.64 9.62
C CYS A 87 18.40 -2.31 10.98
N SER A 88 19.24 -2.14 12.01
CA SER A 88 18.86 -1.21 13.06
C SER A 88 18.90 0.17 12.42
N VAL A 89 17.72 0.69 12.06
CA VAL A 89 17.52 2.13 12.18
C VAL A 89 17.74 2.42 13.66
N ARG A 90 18.99 2.74 14.05
CA ARG A 90 19.25 3.50 15.27
C ARG A 90 18.56 4.84 15.02
N VAL A 91 17.31 4.94 15.44
CA VAL A 91 16.71 6.23 15.77
C VAL A 91 17.67 6.81 16.80
N LYS A 92 18.42 7.83 16.40
CA LYS A 92 19.15 8.72 17.32
C LYS A 92 18.10 9.23 18.30
N GLN A 93 17.96 8.60 19.46
CA GLN A 93 17.56 9.34 20.65
C GLN A 93 18.81 10.13 21.04
N GLU A 94 18.78 11.41 20.69
CA GLU A 94 19.57 12.42 21.39
C GLU A 94 19.29 12.26 22.89
N PRO A 95 20.28 11.94 23.72
CA PRO A 95 20.10 12.02 25.16
C PRO A 95 19.89 13.49 25.53
N PRO A 96 18.89 13.85 26.35
CA PRO A 96 18.84 15.19 26.89
C PRO A 96 20.07 15.40 27.78
N GLU A 97 20.97 16.28 27.34
CA GLU A 97 22.00 16.91 28.16
C GLU A 97 21.28 17.59 29.34
N VAL A 98 21.25 16.90 30.47
CA VAL A 98 20.80 17.46 31.74
C VAL A 98 21.96 18.26 32.32
N ASP A 99 21.94 19.56 32.05
CA ASP A 99 22.88 20.52 32.60
C ASP A 99 22.76 20.49 34.15
N GLY A 100 23.84 20.05 34.79
CA GLY A 100 23.91 19.93 36.24
C GLY A 100 24.02 21.31 36.88
N HIS A 101 22.96 21.75 37.56
CA HIS A 101 23.06 22.79 38.58
C HIS A 101 22.53 22.28 39.94
N VAL A 102 23.42 22.33 40.91
CA VAL A 102 23.33 22.02 42.36
C VAL A 102 22.17 22.83 43.02
N THR A 103 21.42 22.47 44.07
CA THR A 103 21.67 21.87 45.40
C THR A 103 20.32 21.49 46.05
N GLY A 104 20.33 20.45 46.90
CA GLY A 104 19.82 20.54 48.28
C GLY A 104 18.45 19.96 48.58
N ASN A 105 18.41 19.20 49.70
CA ASN A 105 17.26 18.73 50.50
C ASN A 105 16.50 17.51 49.92
N ASP A 106 15.90 16.58 50.66
CA ASP A 106 16.00 16.05 52.04
C ASP A 106 15.14 14.76 52.02
N ALA A 107 15.27 13.90 53.03
CA ALA A 107 14.32 12.85 53.45
C ALA A 107 14.17 11.53 52.62
N THR A 108 14.96 10.54 53.05
CA THR A 108 14.55 9.21 53.60
C THR A 108 13.67 8.18 52.83
N PRO A 109 13.80 6.86 53.15
CA PRO A 109 13.60 5.73 52.22
C PRO A 109 12.34 4.86 52.55
N SER A 110 12.21 3.70 51.86
CA SER A 110 11.23 2.57 52.04
C SER A 110 10.00 2.65 51.09
N THR A 111 9.45 1.61 50.45
CA THR A 111 9.31 0.16 50.69
C THR A 111 8.80 -0.50 49.37
N PRO A 112 9.09 -1.78 49.04
CA PRO A 112 8.42 -2.48 47.93
C PRO A 112 7.17 -3.24 48.42
N PRO A 113 6.13 -3.43 47.59
CA PRO A 113 5.58 -4.80 47.52
C PRO A 113 4.93 -5.25 46.19
N SER A 114 5.19 -6.53 45.90
CA SER A 114 4.19 -7.60 45.66
C SER A 114 3.51 -7.78 44.28
N SER A 115 3.81 -8.95 43.69
CA SER A 115 2.90 -9.73 42.83
C SER A 115 1.57 -10.04 43.53
N PRO A 116 0.53 -10.45 42.79
CA PRO A 116 0.24 -11.89 42.80
C PRO A 116 -0.23 -12.50 41.47
N ALA A 117 0.07 -13.79 41.40
CA ALA A 117 -0.52 -14.94 40.69
C ALA A 117 -1.71 -14.77 39.73
N SER A 118 -1.52 -15.38 38.56
CA SER A 118 -2.38 -16.34 37.85
C SER A 118 -3.86 -16.49 38.26
N SER A 119 -4.76 -16.49 37.26
CA SER A 119 -5.78 -17.54 37.09
C SER A 119 -6.37 -17.53 35.68
N LEU A 120 -6.28 -18.69 35.03
CA LEU A 120 -6.98 -19.13 33.82
C LEU A 120 -8.36 -19.69 34.20
N SER A 121 -9.41 -19.39 33.43
CA SER A 121 -10.57 -20.27 33.12
C SER A 121 -11.51 -19.46 32.21
N SER A 122 -11.78 -19.76 30.93
CA SER A 122 -12.35 -20.95 30.27
C SER A 122 -13.84 -21.19 30.53
N MET A 123 -14.55 -21.44 29.41
CA MET A 123 -15.94 -21.93 29.22
C MET A 123 -17.08 -20.91 29.33
N ALA A 124 -18.19 -21.00 28.60
CA ALA A 124 -18.59 -21.71 27.38
C ALA A 124 -20.03 -21.21 27.09
N GLU A 125 -20.38 -20.99 25.82
CA GLU A 125 -21.76 -20.79 25.39
C GLU A 125 -22.45 -22.15 25.16
N PRO A 126 -23.75 -22.25 25.43
CA PRO A 126 -24.68 -23.09 24.69
C PRO A 126 -25.42 -22.33 23.57
#